data_AF-A0A938N013-F1
#
_entry.id   AF-A0A938N013-F1
#
_cell.length_a   1.000
_cell.length_b   1.000
_cell.length_c   1.000
_cell.angle_alpha   90.00
_cell.angle_beta   90.00
_cell.angle_gamma   90.00
#
_symmetry.space_group_name_H-M   'P 1'
#
loop_
_entity.id
_entity.type
_entity.pdbx_description
1 polymer ?
#
loop_
_entity_poly.entity_id
_entity_poly.type
_entity_poly.pdbx_seq_one_letter_code
_entity_poly.pdbx_strand_id
1 'polypeptide(L)'
;MAAQTLPSLAPLARAVARRARDAGVFGSVAEGAPPSPALLTCEARDAASPAHYRLELHKGTLWVALTMADRWLSESIETDLVHTGDKLDELIDEELTELGYEDGPLPFEHFRDDDKMFVFRSPVPIDPARAGEREADVVATVLLAYEACFRNLGDMSGGGDD
;
A
#
# COMPACT_ATOMS: atom_id res chain seq x y z
N MET A 1 -31.71 6.66 14.23
CA MET A 1 -30.79 5.94 13.33
C MET A 1 -29.54 5.65 14.14
N ALA A 2 -29.38 4.41 14.62
CA ALA A 2 -28.24 4.05 15.45
C ALA A 2 -26.98 4.08 14.58
N ALA A 3 -25.98 4.89 14.95
CA ALA A 3 -24.65 4.80 14.40
C ALA A 3 -24.09 3.43 14.80
N GLN A 4 -24.05 2.49 13.86
CA GLN A 4 -23.37 1.23 14.08
C GLN A 4 -21.88 1.55 14.22
N THR A 5 -21.35 1.43 15.43
CA THR A 5 -19.92 1.56 15.68
C THR A 5 -19.23 0.43 14.92
N LEU A 6 -18.43 0.76 13.91
CA LEU A 6 -17.58 -0.22 13.24
C LEU A 6 -16.72 -0.92 14.30
N PRO A 7 -16.56 -2.25 14.23
CA PRO A 7 -15.64 -2.94 15.12
C PRO A 7 -14.23 -2.38 14.95
N SER A 8 -13.42 -2.44 16.02
CA SER A 8 -12.04 -1.97 15.96
C SER A 8 -11.25 -2.78 14.92
N LEU A 9 -10.57 -2.09 14.00
CA LEU A 9 -9.67 -2.70 13.01
C LEU A 9 -8.26 -2.96 13.57
N ALA A 10 -8.02 -2.72 14.86
CA ALA A 10 -6.71 -2.96 15.48
C ALA A 10 -6.24 -4.42 15.39
N PRO A 11 -7.09 -5.45 15.55
CA PRO A 11 -6.66 -6.84 15.38
C PRO A 11 -6.22 -7.13 13.94
N LEU A 12 -6.96 -6.63 12.95
CA LEU A 12 -6.60 -6.73 11.52
C LEU A 12 -5.25 -6.06 11.27
N ALA A 13 -5.09 -4.80 11.68
CA ALA A 13 -3.84 -4.05 11.50
C ALA A 13 -2.64 -4.78 12.12
N ARG A 14 -2.80 -5.37 13.30
CA ARG A 14 -1.74 -6.15 13.96
C ARG A 14 -1.41 -7.44 13.23
N ALA A 15 -2.42 -8.13 12.69
CA ALA A 15 -2.24 -9.34 11.91
C ALA A 15 -1.49 -9.07 10.59
N VAL A 16 -1.84 -7.97 9.91
CA VAL A 16 -1.14 -7.48 8.71
C VAL A 16 0.27 -7.03 9.04
N ALA A 17 0.46 -6.28 10.13
CA ALA A 17 1.78 -5.81 10.59
C ALA A 17 2.75 -6.97 10.85
N ARG A 18 2.26 -8.10 11.39
CA ARG A 18 3.08 -9.30 11.57
C ARG A 18 3.56 -9.86 10.23
N ARG A 19 2.64 -10.07 9.29
CA ARG A 19 2.96 -10.56 7.93
C ARG A 19 3.94 -9.63 7.19
N ALA A 20 3.73 -8.32 7.28
CA ALA A 20 4.62 -7.32 6.70
C ALA A 20 6.04 -7.35 7.32
N ARG A 21 6.14 -7.54 8.64
CA ARG A 21 7.44 -7.70 9.31
C ARG A 21 8.12 -9.01 8.92
N ASP A 22 7.36 -10.10 8.85
CA ASP A 22 7.88 -11.42 8.49
C ASP A 22 8.40 -11.46 7.05
N ALA A 23 7.78 -10.69 6.13
CA ALA A 23 8.26 -10.53 4.76
C ALA A 23 9.62 -9.83 4.66
N GLY A 24 9.94 -8.95 5.62
CA GLY A 24 11.27 -8.35 5.73
C GLY A 24 11.66 -7.47 4.54
N VAL A 25 10.70 -6.86 3.85
CA VAL A 25 10.92 -5.96 2.69
C VAL A 25 10.84 -4.46 3.05
N PHE A 26 10.13 -4.10 4.11
CA PHE A 26 9.97 -2.70 4.53
C PHE A 26 11.13 -2.21 5.42
N GLY A 27 11.39 -0.90 5.43
CA GLY A 27 12.39 -0.28 6.32
C GLY A 27 11.95 -0.31 7.78
N SER A 28 10.68 -0.02 8.03
CA SER A 28 10.02 -0.12 9.33
C SER A 28 8.54 -0.44 9.15
N VAL A 29 7.90 -1.01 10.18
CA VAL A 29 6.46 -1.36 10.18
C VAL A 29 5.83 -0.91 11.50
N ALA A 30 4.98 0.11 11.44
CA ALA A 30 4.34 0.75 12.59
C ALA A 30 2.81 0.66 12.49
N GLU A 31 2.18 0.10 13.52
CA GLU A 31 0.71 0.17 13.69
C GLU A 31 0.28 1.63 13.91
N GLY A 32 -0.88 1.98 13.37
CA GLY A 32 -1.48 3.29 13.52
C GLY A 32 -1.72 3.67 14.97
N ALA A 33 -1.30 4.89 15.35
CA ALA A 33 -1.64 5.51 16.62
C ALA A 33 -2.40 6.83 16.38
N PRO A 34 -3.42 7.16 17.18
CA PRO A 34 -4.08 8.45 17.10
C PRO A 34 -3.07 9.61 17.22
N PRO A 35 -3.23 10.70 16.45
CA PRO A 35 -4.36 11.02 15.58
C PRO A 35 -4.23 10.54 14.11
N SER A 36 -3.27 9.66 13.79
CA SER A 36 -3.07 9.20 12.40
C SER A 36 -4.31 8.47 11.86
N PRO A 37 -4.75 8.76 10.63
CA PRO A 37 -5.83 8.02 9.97
C PRO A 37 -5.37 6.63 9.47
N ALA A 38 -4.06 6.40 9.35
CA ALA A 38 -3.52 5.13 8.91
C ALA A 38 -3.59 4.08 10.02
N LEU A 39 -4.05 2.88 9.67
CA LEU A 39 -4.07 1.68 10.51
C LEU A 39 -2.70 1.01 10.58
N LEU A 40 -1.90 1.15 9.52
CA LEU A 40 -0.54 0.64 9.41
C LEU A 40 0.25 1.56 8.50
N THR A 41 1.51 1.80 8.84
CA THR A 41 2.48 2.51 8.01
C THR A 41 3.74 1.66 7.90
N CYS A 42 4.18 1.40 6.68
CA CYS A 42 5.42 0.71 6.37
C CYS A 42 6.32 1.63 5.55
N GLU A 43 7.56 1.80 5.95
CA GLU A 43 8.53 2.64 5.24
C GLU A 43 9.05 1.91 4.00
N ALA A 44 9.09 2.61 2.86
CA ALA A 44 9.76 2.13 1.67
C ALA A 44 11.27 2.11 1.94
N ARG A 45 11.85 0.92 2.07
CA ARG A 45 13.20 0.72 2.61
C ARG A 45 14.27 1.46 1.81
N ASP A 46 14.20 1.32 0.50
CA ASP A 46 15.28 1.69 -0.40
C ASP A 46 14.94 2.94 -1.24
N ALA A 47 13.81 3.60 -0.97
CA ALA A 47 13.42 4.78 -1.74
C ALA A 47 14.41 5.94 -1.55
N ALA A 48 14.74 6.65 -2.64
CA ALA A 48 15.69 7.76 -2.63
C ALA A 48 15.22 8.98 -1.80
N SER A 49 13.93 9.06 -1.47
CA SER A 49 13.32 10.07 -0.60
C SER A 49 12.20 9.41 0.24
N PRO A 50 11.81 9.97 1.40
CA PRO A 50 10.83 9.31 2.28
C PRO A 50 9.49 9.00 1.58
N ALA A 51 9.18 7.71 1.52
CA ALA A 51 7.92 7.17 1.00
C ALA A 51 7.39 6.08 1.92
N HIS A 52 6.06 5.94 1.98
CA HIS A 52 5.40 5.04 2.92
C HIS A 52 4.25 4.30 2.27
N TYR A 53 4.24 2.97 2.44
CA TYR A 53 3.09 2.12 2.19
C TYR A 53 2.15 2.17 3.40
N ARG A 54 0.87 2.42 3.19
CA ARG A 54 -0.12 2.62 4.25
C ARG A 54 -1.34 1.75 4.06
N LEU A 55 -1.91 1.32 5.17
CA LEU A 55 -3.25 0.76 5.25
C LEU A 55 -4.18 1.81 5.85
N GLU A 56 -5.20 2.24 5.12
CA GLU A 56 -6.07 3.36 5.52
C GLU A 56 -7.55 3.03 5.33
N LEU A 57 -8.39 3.42 6.29
CA LEU A 57 -9.85 3.30 6.16
C LEU A 57 -10.43 4.63 5.66
N HIS A 58 -10.95 4.66 4.44
CA HIS A 58 -11.58 5.84 3.86
C HIS A 58 -13.04 5.53 3.48
N LYS A 59 -13.98 6.25 4.10
CA LYS A 59 -15.44 6.13 3.85
C LYS A 59 -15.97 4.68 3.92
N GLY A 60 -15.40 3.85 4.80
CA GLY A 60 -15.80 2.45 5.00
C GLY A 60 -15.11 1.45 4.07
N THR A 61 -14.27 1.91 3.14
CA THR A 61 -13.42 1.07 2.29
C THR A 61 -12.00 1.08 2.82
N LEU A 62 -11.37 -0.10 2.85
CA LEU A 62 -9.97 -0.24 3.21
C LEU A 62 -9.09 -0.04 1.98
N TRP A 63 -8.01 0.71 2.10
CA TRP A 63 -7.10 1.05 1.01
C TRP A 63 -5.67 0.68 1.36
N VAL A 64 -4.94 0.16 0.38
CA VAL A 64 -3.48 0.12 0.39
C VAL A 64 -3.00 1.28 -0.46
N ALA A 65 -2.06 2.06 0.06
CA ALA A 65 -1.54 3.25 -0.61
C ALA A 65 -0.02 3.37 -0.49
N LEU A 66 0.67 3.80 -1.54
CA LEU A 66 2.00 4.38 -1.46
C LEU A 66 1.87 5.91 -1.42
N THR A 67 2.56 6.54 -0.47
CA THR A 67 2.49 7.99 -0.22
C THR A 67 3.87 8.62 -0.11
N MET A 68 4.06 9.78 -0.74
CA MET A 68 5.32 10.52 -0.70
C MET A 68 5.08 12.03 -0.82
N ALA A 69 5.92 12.84 -0.17
CA ALA A 69 5.88 14.30 -0.31
C ALA A 69 6.77 14.79 -1.47
N ASP A 70 7.79 13.99 -1.80
CA ASP A 70 8.80 14.33 -2.78
C ASP A 70 8.23 14.24 -4.20
N ARG A 71 8.23 15.38 -4.89
CA ARG A 71 7.75 15.46 -6.26
C ARG A 71 8.64 14.68 -7.23
N TRP A 72 9.96 14.73 -7.05
CA TRP A 72 10.90 14.11 -7.97
C TRP A 72 10.80 12.59 -7.89
N LEU A 73 10.62 12.05 -6.68
CA LEU A 73 10.36 10.62 -6.51
C LEU A 73 9.08 10.19 -7.24
N SER A 74 7.98 10.92 -7.07
CA SER A 74 6.73 10.63 -7.80
C SER A 74 6.91 10.74 -9.32
N GLU A 75 7.56 11.80 -9.79
CA GLU A 75 7.80 12.05 -11.22
C GLU A 75 8.72 10.97 -11.84
N SER A 76 9.66 10.42 -11.06
CA SER A 76 10.53 9.31 -11.50
C SER A 76 9.73 8.04 -11.81
N ILE A 77 8.77 7.67 -10.94
CA ILE A 77 7.88 6.51 -11.12
C ILE A 77 7.05 6.71 -12.39
N GLU A 78 6.44 7.89 -12.55
CA GLU A 78 5.62 8.20 -13.73
C GLU A 78 6.43 8.20 -15.03
N THR A 79 7.66 8.71 -14.99
CA THR A 79 8.57 8.73 -16.13
C THR A 79 8.97 7.32 -16.56
N ASP A 80 9.25 6.46 -15.58
CA ASP A 80 9.63 5.07 -15.83
C ASP A 80 8.51 4.30 -16.53
N LEU A 81 7.27 4.40 -16.01
CA LEU A 81 6.07 3.82 -16.63
C LEU A 81 5.86 4.32 -18.08
N VAL A 82 6.09 5.60 -18.34
CA VAL A 82 6.00 6.16 -19.70
C VAL A 82 7.08 5.60 -20.63
N HIS A 83 8.29 5.39 -20.12
CA HIS A 83 9.41 4.88 -20.90
C HIS A 83 9.29 3.40 -21.24
N THR A 84 8.86 2.57 -20.28
CA THR A 84 8.64 1.13 -20.51
C THR A 84 7.35 0.88 -21.28
N GLY A 85 6.35 1.74 -21.10
CA GLY A 85 5.00 1.57 -21.64
C GLY A 85 4.13 0.65 -20.78
N ASP A 86 4.60 0.28 -19.59
CA ASP A 86 3.85 -0.55 -18.65
C ASP A 86 2.67 0.21 -18.04
N LYS A 87 1.64 -0.54 -17.66
CA LYS A 87 0.51 0.01 -16.91
C LYS A 87 0.56 -0.47 -15.48
N LEU A 88 0.44 0.47 -14.56
CA LEU A 88 0.57 0.19 -13.15
C LEU A 88 -0.50 -0.80 -12.64
N ASP A 89 -1.72 -0.77 -13.17
CA ASP A 89 -2.76 -1.74 -12.86
C ASP A 89 -2.44 -3.16 -13.33
N GLU A 90 -1.73 -3.30 -14.46
CA GLU A 90 -1.23 -4.59 -14.96
C GLU A 90 -0.08 -5.10 -14.08
N LEU A 91 0.89 -4.23 -13.75
CA LEU A 91 2.01 -4.58 -12.86
C LEU A 91 1.54 -5.00 -11.46
N ILE A 92 0.56 -4.31 -10.89
CA ILE A 92 -0.02 -4.69 -9.58
C ILE A 92 -0.72 -6.05 -9.69
N ASP A 93 -1.45 -6.32 -10.78
CA ASP A 93 -2.14 -7.60 -11.00
C ASP A 93 -1.17 -8.78 -11.16
N GLU A 94 -0.03 -8.56 -11.82
CA GLU A 94 1.05 -9.54 -11.94
C GLU A 94 1.59 -9.92 -10.55
N GLU A 95 1.99 -8.94 -9.74
CA GLU A 95 2.51 -9.17 -8.39
C GLU A 95 1.48 -9.80 -7.46
N LEU A 96 0.20 -9.41 -7.58
CA LEU A 96 -0.90 -10.06 -6.87
C LEU A 96 -1.03 -11.54 -7.25
N THR A 97 -0.98 -11.85 -8.55
CA THR A 97 -1.05 -13.21 -9.07
C THR A 97 0.12 -14.06 -8.58
N GLU A 98 1.34 -13.51 -8.56
CA GLU A 98 2.54 -14.19 -8.04
C GLU A 98 2.42 -14.53 -6.55
N LEU A 99 1.74 -13.68 -5.77
CA LEU A 99 1.44 -13.93 -4.35
C LEU A 99 0.21 -14.83 -4.12
N GLY A 100 -0.42 -15.34 -5.19
CA GLY A 100 -1.54 -16.27 -5.12
C GLY A 100 -2.89 -15.61 -4.87
N TYR A 101 -3.04 -14.33 -5.20
CA TYR A 101 -4.33 -13.64 -5.15
C TYR A 101 -5.19 -14.00 -6.37
N GLU A 102 -6.42 -14.45 -6.14
CA GLU A 102 -7.29 -15.01 -7.19
C GLU A 102 -8.54 -14.17 -7.49
N ASP A 103 -8.76 -13.06 -6.76
CA ASP A 103 -9.98 -12.24 -6.89
C ASP A 103 -9.91 -11.22 -8.05
N GLY A 104 -8.86 -11.26 -8.86
CA GLY A 104 -8.67 -10.45 -10.08
C GLY A 104 -8.07 -9.06 -9.85
N PRO A 105 -7.92 -8.25 -10.90
CA PRO A 105 -7.18 -6.99 -10.83
C PRO A 105 -7.87 -5.97 -9.93
N LEU A 106 -7.06 -5.18 -9.21
CA LEU A 106 -7.54 -4.08 -8.39
C LEU A 106 -7.57 -2.78 -9.19
N PRO A 107 -8.60 -1.92 -9.02
CA PRO A 107 -8.56 -0.59 -9.60
C PRO A 107 -7.49 0.25 -8.90
N PHE A 108 -6.99 1.25 -9.62
CA PHE A 108 -5.88 2.09 -9.19
C PHE A 108 -6.25 3.59 -9.26
N GLU A 109 -5.78 4.37 -8.28
CA GLU A 109 -5.91 5.82 -8.23
C GLU A 109 -4.55 6.49 -7.97
N HIS A 110 -4.19 7.48 -8.80
CA HIS A 110 -3.07 8.42 -8.55
C HIS A 110 -3.61 9.84 -8.41
N PHE A 111 -3.28 10.53 -7.32
CA PHE A 111 -3.63 11.94 -7.14
C PHE A 111 -2.72 12.61 -6.12
N ARG A 112 -2.86 13.93 -5.99
CA ARG A 112 -2.26 14.72 -4.92
C ARG A 112 -3.31 15.11 -3.89
N ASP A 113 -3.12 14.75 -2.64
CA ASP A 113 -4.09 15.00 -1.57
C ASP A 113 -4.05 16.44 -1.04
N ASP A 114 -4.91 16.73 -0.06
CA ASP A 114 -5.02 18.06 0.56
C ASP A 114 -3.74 18.46 1.31
N ASP A 115 -3.05 17.49 1.90
CA ASP A 115 -1.76 17.63 2.58
C ASP A 115 -0.56 17.69 1.62
N LYS A 116 -0.84 17.72 0.30
CA LYS A 116 0.14 17.83 -0.79
C LYS A 116 1.02 16.60 -0.97
N MET A 117 0.61 15.46 -0.42
CA MET A 117 1.21 14.16 -0.66
C MET A 117 0.78 13.64 -2.03
N PHE A 118 1.72 13.03 -2.76
CA PHE A 118 1.42 12.19 -3.92
C PHE A 118 1.00 10.82 -3.41
N VAL A 119 -0.12 10.31 -3.94
CA VAL A 119 -0.80 9.12 -3.43
C VAL A 119 -1.16 8.18 -4.58
N PHE A 120 -0.63 6.97 -4.50
CA PHE A 120 -0.93 5.83 -5.37
C PHE A 120 -1.71 4.81 -4.54
N ARG A 121 -2.96 4.46 -4.89
CA ARG A 121 -3.74 3.56 -4.03
C ARG A 121 -4.72 2.66 -4.76
N SER A 122 -5.04 1.53 -4.11
CA SER A 122 -6.05 0.58 -4.54
C SER A 122 -6.95 0.19 -3.37
N PRO A 123 -8.26 0.00 -3.62
CA PRO A 123 -9.17 -0.50 -2.60
C PRO A 123 -8.92 -2.00 -2.40
N VAL A 124 -8.95 -2.45 -1.15
CA VAL A 124 -8.91 -3.88 -0.82
C VAL A 124 -10.35 -4.41 -0.78
N PRO A 125 -10.69 -5.47 -1.53
CA PRO A 125 -12.07 -5.96 -1.64
C PRO A 125 -12.47 -6.85 -0.45
N ILE A 126 -12.35 -6.31 0.76
CA ILE A 126 -12.84 -6.93 1.98
C ILE A 126 -13.95 -6.08 2.61
N ASP A 127 -14.80 -6.72 3.41
CA ASP A 127 -15.70 -6.00 4.33
C ASP A 127 -14.98 -5.81 5.67
N PRO A 128 -14.56 -4.57 6.03
CA PRO A 128 -13.83 -4.33 7.26
C PRO A 128 -14.64 -4.69 8.52
N ALA A 129 -15.98 -4.69 8.44
CA ALA A 129 -16.84 -5.07 9.57
C ALA A 129 -16.79 -6.59 9.87
N ARG A 130 -16.28 -7.39 8.93
CA ARG A 130 -16.17 -8.85 9.03
C ARG A 130 -14.71 -9.34 9.04
N ALA A 131 -13.76 -8.42 9.20
CA ALA A 131 -12.34 -8.72 9.12
C ALA A 131 -11.88 -9.73 10.20
N GLY A 132 -11.36 -10.87 9.74
CA GLY A 132 -10.66 -11.87 10.54
C GLY A 132 -9.29 -12.21 9.94
N GLU A 133 -8.79 -13.41 10.24
CA GLU A 133 -7.46 -13.85 9.76
C GLU A 133 -7.39 -13.96 8.23
N ARG A 134 -8.45 -14.46 7.58
CA ARG A 134 -8.49 -14.57 6.11
C ARG A 134 -8.43 -13.19 5.45
N GLU A 135 -9.18 -12.22 5.97
CA GLU A 135 -9.14 -10.85 5.46
C GLU A 135 -7.77 -10.20 5.74
N ALA A 136 -7.10 -10.56 6.84
CA ALA A 136 -5.73 -10.12 7.10
C ALA A 136 -4.73 -10.69 6.08
N ASP A 137 -4.90 -11.94 5.65
CA ASP A 137 -4.08 -12.55 4.57
C ASP A 137 -4.28 -11.80 3.25
N VAL A 138 -5.52 -11.50 2.87
CA VAL A 138 -5.83 -10.71 1.67
C VAL A 138 -5.19 -9.32 1.74
N VAL A 139 -5.40 -8.59 2.84
CA VAL A 139 -4.84 -7.24 3.01
C VAL A 139 -3.32 -7.24 2.98
N ALA A 140 -2.68 -8.22 3.62
CA ALA A 140 -1.23 -8.36 3.59
C ALA A 140 -0.72 -8.69 2.18
N THR A 141 -1.44 -9.54 1.44
CA THR A 141 -1.11 -9.86 0.05
C THR A 141 -1.12 -8.62 -0.83
N VAL A 142 -2.17 -7.79 -0.73
CA VAL A 142 -2.25 -6.53 -1.48
C VAL A 142 -1.14 -5.55 -1.08
N LEU A 143 -0.84 -5.44 0.21
CA LEU A 143 0.24 -4.59 0.71
C LEU A 143 1.62 -5.02 0.18
N LEU A 144 1.88 -6.33 0.13
CA LEU A 144 3.13 -6.89 -0.38
C LEU A 144 3.24 -6.78 -1.90
N ALA A 145 2.14 -6.98 -2.64
CA ALA A 145 2.10 -6.74 -4.08
C ALA A 145 2.41 -5.28 -4.42
N TYR A 146 1.87 -4.33 -3.64
CA TYR A 146 2.21 -2.91 -3.78
C TYR A 146 3.70 -2.65 -3.55
N GLU A 147 4.30 -3.27 -2.52
CA GLU A 147 5.74 -3.13 -2.30
C GLU A 147 6.56 -3.70 -3.47
N ALA A 148 6.25 -4.93 -3.87
CA ALA A 148 6.96 -5.64 -4.93
C ALA A 148 6.85 -4.94 -6.29
N CYS A 149 5.68 -4.37 -6.60
CA CYS A 149 5.46 -3.56 -7.79
C CYS A 149 6.30 -2.27 -7.74
N PHE A 150 6.14 -1.46 -6.69
CA PHE A 150 6.72 -0.12 -6.68
C PHE A 150 8.22 -0.08 -6.42
N ARG A 151 8.81 -1.07 -5.73
CA ARG A 151 10.26 -1.09 -5.46
C ARG A 151 11.10 -1.08 -6.75
N ASN A 152 10.53 -1.57 -7.85
CA ASN A 152 11.20 -1.68 -9.14
C ASN A 152 10.99 -0.44 -10.04
N LEU A 153 10.24 0.57 -9.58
CA LEU A 153 9.87 1.73 -10.39
C LEU A 153 10.61 3.00 -9.97
N GLY A 154 11.15 3.71 -10.96
CA GLY A 154 11.85 4.97 -10.73
C GLY A 154 12.92 4.85 -9.65
N ASP A 155 13.03 5.86 -8.78
CA ASP A 155 14.04 5.90 -7.72
C ASP A 155 13.60 5.20 -6.40
N MET A 156 12.73 4.19 -6.49
CA MET A 156 12.22 3.43 -5.33
C MET A 156 13.15 2.30 -4.86
N SER A 157 14.12 1.90 -5.67
CA SER A 157 15.25 1.07 -5.27
C SER A 157 16.50 1.93 -5.25
N GLY A 158 17.09 2.09 -4.07
CA GLY A 158 18.29 2.86 -3.84
C GLY A 158 19.40 2.21 -4.65
N GLY A 159 19.86 2.93 -5.68
CA GLY A 159 20.83 2.47 -6.67
C GLY A 159 21.96 1.65 -6.06
N GLY A 160 21.86 0.33 -6.20
CA GLY A 160 22.95 -0.61 -6.00
C GLY A 160 23.72 -0.80 -7.30
N ASP A 161 24.22 0.28 -7.89
CA ASP A 161 25.32 0.24 -8.87
C ASP A 161 26.04 1.61 -8.90
N ASP A 162 26.98 1.80 -7.96
CA ASP A 162 28.37 2.24 -8.20
C ASP A 162 29.21 2.05 -6.91
#